data_AF-F4WKN3-F1
#
_entry.id   AF-F4WKN3-F1
#
_cell.length_a   1.000
_cell.length_b   1.000
_cell.length_c   1.000
_cell.angle_alpha   90.00
_cell.angle_beta   90.00
_cell.angle_gamma   90.00
#
_symmetry.space_group_name_H-M   'P 1'
#
loop_
_entity.id
_entity.type
_entity.pdbx_description
1 polymer ?
#
loop_
_entity_poly.entity_id
_entity_poly.type
_entity_poly.pdbx_seq_one_letter_code
_entity_poly.pdbx_strand_id
1 'polypeptide(L)'
;MVCGPFSITKYYWEDVGKPPPMGELSSDDDAFHKCVNDLYCAGYTVQAYMAKHTFRSCAKDAYCAARTVENYMAKFSRDCTGNGIINCDDYVRIHRFGASGCTNTLHSVYENVYKLCIETVEEIEINI
;
A
#
# COMPACT_ATOMS: atom_id res chain seq x y z
N MET A 1 1.15 15.30 7.60
CA MET A 1 0.27 15.79 8.68
C MET A 1 -0.99 14.93 8.72
N VAL A 2 -1.43 14.50 9.91
CA VAL A 2 -2.75 13.88 10.16
C VAL A 2 -3.61 14.89 10.93
N CYS A 3 -4.91 14.96 10.69
CA CYS A 3 -5.79 15.92 11.34
C CYS A 3 -7.21 15.36 11.54
N GLY A 4 -7.95 15.94 12.48
CA GLY A 4 -9.35 15.58 12.76
C GLY A 4 -9.54 14.27 13.54
N PRO A 5 -10.80 13.92 13.88
CA PRO A 5 -11.13 12.77 14.72
C PRO A 5 -10.80 11.41 14.09
N PHE A 6 -10.64 11.35 12.76
CA PHE A 6 -10.29 10.13 12.03
C PHE A 6 -8.81 10.07 11.59
N SER A 7 -7.96 11.00 12.06
CA SER A 7 -6.53 11.05 11.71
C SER A 7 -6.25 11.01 10.20
N ILE A 8 -7.05 11.76 9.43
CA ILE A 8 -6.99 11.77 7.97
C ILE A 8 -5.74 12.57 7.53
N THR A 9 -5.01 12.05 6.55
CA THR A 9 -3.90 12.78 5.88
C THR A 9 -4.41 13.53 4.66
N LYS A 10 -3.69 14.56 4.23
CA LYS A 10 -4.01 15.29 2.99
C LYS A 10 -4.09 14.37 1.77
N TYR A 11 -3.13 13.45 1.65
CA TYR A 11 -3.14 12.42 0.60
C TYR A 11 -4.41 11.55 0.64
N TYR A 12 -4.85 11.10 1.81
CA TYR A 12 -6.05 10.27 1.95
C TYR A 12 -7.32 11.02 1.46
N TRP A 13 -7.40 12.32 1.75
CA TRP A 13 -8.49 13.19 1.32
C TRP A 13 -8.43 13.51 -0.19
N GLU A 14 -7.24 13.78 -0.73
CA GLU A 14 -7.03 14.02 -2.17
C GLU A 14 -7.31 12.78 -3.02
N ASP A 15 -6.94 11.61 -2.52
CA ASP A 15 -7.11 10.34 -3.21
C ASP A 15 -8.59 10.05 -3.50
N VAL A 16 -9.50 10.44 -2.62
CA VAL A 16 -10.96 10.30 -2.85
C VAL A 16 -11.58 11.49 -3.57
N GLY A 17 -10.75 12.38 -4.11
CA GLY A 17 -11.20 13.49 -4.95
C GLY A 17 -11.73 14.68 -4.18
N LYS A 18 -11.21 14.94 -2.95
CA LYS A 18 -11.51 16.15 -2.18
C LYS A 18 -13.03 16.35 -1.97
N PRO A 19 -13.67 15.55 -1.12
CA PRO A 19 -15.13 15.48 -1.06
C PRO A 19 -15.83 16.81 -0.70
N PRO A 20 -17.04 17.05 -1.26
CA PRO A 20 -17.85 18.24 -0.98
C PRO A 20 -18.46 18.19 0.44
N PRO A 21 -18.89 19.35 0.99
CA PRO A 21 -18.93 20.67 0.36
C PRO A 21 -17.59 21.42 0.44
N MET A 22 -16.61 20.91 1.19
CA MET A 22 -15.36 21.63 1.48
C MET A 22 -14.26 21.41 0.43
N GLY A 23 -14.41 20.44 -0.48
CA GLY A 23 -13.55 20.27 -1.66
C GLY A 23 -13.53 21.43 -2.65
N GLU A 24 -14.49 22.36 -2.54
CA GLU A 24 -14.67 23.50 -3.45
C GLU A 24 -14.08 24.82 -2.90
N LEU A 25 -13.33 24.77 -1.78
CA LEU A 25 -12.84 25.98 -1.10
C LEU A 25 -11.54 26.55 -1.70
N SER A 26 -11.30 27.84 -1.42
CA SER A 26 -10.30 28.73 -2.05
C SER A 26 -8.82 28.29 -2.00
N SER A 27 -8.45 27.34 -1.12
CA SER A 27 -7.12 26.73 -1.11
C SER A 27 -7.18 25.30 -0.59
N ASP A 28 -6.34 24.42 -1.13
CA ASP A 28 -6.34 22.98 -0.79
C ASP A 28 -6.05 22.70 0.69
N ASP A 29 -5.23 23.52 1.35
CA ASP A 29 -4.92 23.33 2.78
C ASP A 29 -6.09 23.76 3.67
N ASP A 30 -6.72 24.89 3.38
CA ASP A 30 -7.91 25.34 4.12
C ASP A 30 -9.10 24.39 3.90
N ALA A 31 -9.30 23.94 2.66
CA ALA A 31 -10.28 22.93 2.28
C ALA A 31 -10.08 21.62 3.06
N PHE A 32 -8.84 21.12 3.07
CA PHE A 32 -8.46 19.93 3.83
C PHE A 32 -8.71 20.12 5.32
N HIS A 33 -8.18 21.19 5.93
CA HIS A 33 -8.30 21.45 7.37
C HIS A 33 -9.74 21.61 7.82
N LYS A 34 -10.59 22.28 7.03
CA LYS A 34 -12.01 22.38 7.32
C LYS A 34 -12.70 21.03 7.21
N CYS A 35 -12.45 20.28 6.13
CA CYS A 35 -13.09 18.98 5.91
C CYS A 35 -12.76 17.97 7.01
N VAL A 36 -11.49 17.82 7.36
CA VAL A 36 -11.09 16.83 8.36
C VAL A 36 -11.55 17.18 9.78
N ASN A 37 -11.85 18.44 10.07
CA ASN A 37 -12.42 18.86 11.36
C ASN A 37 -13.96 18.88 11.38
N ASP A 38 -14.61 18.76 10.22
CA ASP A 38 -16.05 18.57 10.11
C ASP A 38 -16.39 17.06 10.14
N LEU A 39 -17.23 16.64 11.09
CA LEU A 39 -17.52 15.21 11.27
C LEU A 39 -18.18 14.58 10.03
N TYR A 40 -19.01 15.33 9.31
CA TYR A 40 -19.69 14.84 8.12
C TYR A 40 -18.71 14.71 6.94
N CYS A 41 -17.88 15.73 6.68
CA CYS A 41 -16.90 15.69 5.60
C CYS A 41 -15.81 14.65 5.87
N ALA A 42 -15.31 14.56 7.10
CA ALA A 42 -14.32 13.57 7.50
C ALA A 42 -14.91 12.14 7.42
N GLY A 43 -16.14 11.94 7.89
CA GLY A 43 -16.83 10.66 7.77
C GLY A 43 -17.08 10.24 6.32
N TYR A 44 -17.50 11.19 5.47
CA TYR A 44 -17.67 10.95 4.03
C TYR A 44 -16.34 10.62 3.35
N THR A 45 -15.25 11.30 3.71
CA THR A 45 -13.90 11.00 3.21
C THR A 45 -13.53 9.53 3.46
N VAL A 46 -13.76 9.03 4.68
CA VAL A 46 -13.52 7.63 5.03
C VAL A 46 -14.43 6.70 4.22
N GLN A 47 -15.72 6.99 4.12
CA GLN A 47 -16.66 6.18 3.35
C GLN A 47 -16.31 6.11 1.86
N ALA A 48 -15.98 7.25 1.25
CA ALA A 48 -15.56 7.34 -0.14
C ALA A 48 -14.27 6.55 -0.39
N TYR A 49 -13.32 6.59 0.57
CA TYR A 49 -12.10 5.80 0.48
C TYR A 49 -12.40 4.30 0.48
N MET A 50 -13.27 3.84 1.39
CA MET A 50 -13.68 2.42 1.45
C MET A 50 -14.42 1.97 0.18
N ALA A 51 -15.22 2.86 -0.42
CA ALA A 51 -15.91 2.58 -1.69
C ALA A 51 -14.94 2.57 -2.89
N LYS A 52 -13.95 3.47 -2.90
CA LYS A 52 -12.94 3.55 -3.96
C LYS A 52 -11.97 2.37 -3.92
N HIS A 53 -11.55 1.93 -2.73
CA HIS A 53 -10.50 0.92 -2.52
C HIS A 53 -11.08 -0.45 -2.13
N THR A 54 -12.02 -0.94 -2.93
CA THR A 54 -12.47 -2.35 -2.82
C THR A 54 -11.34 -3.31 -3.16
N PHE A 55 -11.39 -4.56 -2.69
CA PHE A 55 -10.41 -5.59 -3.05
C PHE A 55 -10.13 -5.63 -4.56
N ARG A 56 -11.18 -5.66 -5.39
CA ARG A 56 -11.05 -5.79 -6.85
C ARG A 56 -10.47 -4.54 -7.52
N SER A 57 -10.79 -3.35 -7.03
CA SER A 57 -10.25 -2.10 -7.58
C SER A 57 -8.80 -1.91 -7.15
N CYS A 58 -8.51 -2.12 -5.88
CA CYS A 58 -7.16 -2.06 -5.32
C CYS A 58 -6.22 -3.07 -5.97
N ALA A 59 -6.65 -4.32 -6.17
CA ALA A 59 -5.82 -5.34 -6.84
C ALA A 59 -5.50 -5.03 -8.32
N LYS A 60 -6.18 -4.06 -8.92
CA LYS A 60 -5.92 -3.57 -10.29
C LYS A 60 -5.13 -2.27 -10.33
N ASP A 61 -4.95 -1.61 -9.20
CA ASP A 61 -4.19 -0.38 -9.07
C ASP A 61 -2.82 -0.72 -8.47
N ALA A 62 -1.74 -0.45 -9.22
CA ALA A 62 -0.40 -0.85 -8.80
C ALA A 62 0.02 -0.20 -7.47
N TYR A 63 -0.36 1.05 -7.21
CA TYR A 63 -0.03 1.74 -5.97
C TYR A 63 -0.81 1.20 -4.78
N CYS A 64 -2.10 0.91 -4.95
CA CYS A 64 -2.92 0.31 -3.90
C CYS A 64 -2.49 -1.13 -3.59
N ALA A 65 -2.24 -1.92 -4.64
CA ALA A 65 -1.73 -3.29 -4.50
C ALA A 65 -0.37 -3.32 -3.81
N ALA A 66 0.57 -2.47 -4.23
CA ALA A 66 1.89 -2.36 -3.61
C ALA A 66 1.78 -2.00 -2.12
N ARG A 67 1.01 -0.97 -1.76
CA ARG A 67 0.79 -0.58 -0.37
C ARG A 67 0.17 -1.70 0.47
N THR A 68 -0.72 -2.50 -0.12
CA THR A 68 -1.30 -3.66 0.56
C THR A 68 -0.24 -4.72 0.84
N VAL A 69 0.63 -5.01 -0.15
CA VAL A 69 1.76 -5.93 -0.01
C VAL A 69 2.76 -5.41 1.03
N GLU A 70 3.16 -4.14 0.98
CA GLU A 70 4.06 -3.50 1.95
C GLU A 70 3.56 -3.65 3.38
N ASN A 71 2.28 -3.33 3.63
CA ASN A 71 1.67 -3.49 4.95
C ASN A 71 1.63 -4.95 5.40
N TYR A 72 1.39 -5.88 4.48
CA TYR A 72 1.42 -7.31 4.77
C TYR A 72 2.84 -7.76 5.15
N MET A 73 3.85 -7.31 4.40
CA MET A 73 5.25 -7.61 4.70
C MET A 73 5.71 -6.97 6.00
N ALA A 74 5.37 -5.72 6.28
CA ALA A 74 5.67 -5.05 7.56
C ALA A 74 5.08 -5.81 8.76
N LYS A 75 3.93 -6.47 8.59
CA LYS A 75 3.29 -7.27 9.64
C LYS A 75 3.88 -8.66 9.79
N PHE A 76 4.30 -9.29 8.71
CA PHE A 76 4.66 -10.72 8.69
C PHE A 76 6.14 -11.00 8.39
N SER A 77 6.95 -9.97 8.18
CA SER A 77 8.38 -10.06 7.88
C SER A 77 9.10 -10.96 8.87
N ARG A 78 9.89 -11.89 8.33
CA ARG A 78 10.75 -12.83 9.06
C ARG A 78 11.68 -13.51 8.07
N ASP A 79 12.77 -14.06 8.56
CA ASP A 79 13.67 -14.90 7.78
C ASP A 79 12.96 -16.25 7.52
N CYS A 80 12.55 -16.44 6.28
CA CYS A 80 11.84 -17.61 5.78
C CYS A 80 12.78 -18.59 5.10
N THR A 81 13.95 -18.13 4.65
CA THR A 81 14.97 -18.96 3.99
C THR A 81 15.94 -19.60 4.98
N GLY A 82 16.08 -19.03 6.19
CA GLY A 82 17.01 -19.47 7.23
C GLY A 82 18.45 -18.99 7.02
N ASN A 83 18.67 -17.96 6.20
CA ASN A 83 20.00 -17.45 5.87
C ASN A 83 20.48 -16.30 6.79
N GLY A 84 19.64 -15.87 7.74
CA GLY A 84 19.93 -14.78 8.68
C GLY A 84 19.68 -13.37 8.14
N ILE A 85 19.13 -13.22 6.94
CA ILE A 85 18.85 -11.94 6.28
C ILE A 85 17.37 -11.92 5.88
N ILE A 86 16.67 -10.81 6.15
CA ILE A 86 15.29 -10.60 5.66
C ILE A 86 15.34 -9.73 4.41
N ASN A 87 15.06 -10.31 3.25
CA ASN A 87 15.11 -9.60 1.96
C ASN A 87 13.98 -10.06 1.01
N CYS A 88 14.12 -9.75 -0.28
CA CYS A 88 13.16 -10.10 -1.32
C CYS A 88 12.88 -11.61 -1.39
N ASP A 89 13.85 -12.48 -1.07
CA ASP A 89 13.69 -13.94 -1.10
C ASP A 89 12.72 -14.43 -0.02
N ASP A 90 12.64 -13.73 1.11
CA ASP A 90 11.66 -14.01 2.16
C ASP A 90 10.30 -13.44 1.81
N TYR A 91 10.25 -12.20 1.32
CA TYR A 91 9.00 -11.54 0.96
C TYR A 91 8.27 -12.22 -0.19
N VAL A 92 8.98 -12.75 -1.19
CA VAL A 92 8.35 -13.50 -2.27
C VAL A 92 7.71 -14.80 -1.76
N ARG A 93 8.32 -15.46 -0.76
CA ARG A 93 7.75 -16.66 -0.11
C ARG A 93 6.55 -16.31 0.78
N ILE A 94 6.61 -15.22 1.53
CA ILE A 94 5.48 -14.72 2.32
C ILE A 94 4.32 -14.34 1.39
N HIS A 95 4.59 -13.70 0.25
CA HIS A 95 3.57 -13.35 -0.73
C HIS A 95 2.90 -14.60 -1.32
N ARG A 96 3.71 -15.63 -1.64
CA ARG A 96 3.22 -16.85 -2.28
C ARG A 96 2.47 -17.79 -1.34
N PHE A 97 2.95 -17.96 -0.11
CA PHE A 97 2.48 -18.97 0.83
C PHE A 97 1.77 -18.41 2.07
N GLY A 98 1.72 -17.08 2.21
CA GLY A 98 1.14 -16.40 3.35
C GLY A 98 2.01 -16.49 4.62
N ALA A 99 1.50 -15.86 5.68
CA ALA A 99 2.18 -15.64 6.95
C ALA A 99 2.79 -16.90 7.62
N SER A 100 2.17 -18.07 7.46
CA SER A 100 2.58 -19.30 8.13
C SER A 100 3.31 -20.29 7.22
N GLY A 101 3.28 -20.07 5.90
CA GLY A 101 3.76 -21.05 4.91
C GLY A 101 5.09 -20.67 4.26
N CYS A 102 5.75 -19.60 4.70
CA CYS A 102 6.87 -19.03 3.95
C CYS A 102 8.14 -19.91 3.91
N THR A 103 8.27 -20.91 4.79
CA THR A 103 9.39 -21.86 4.76
C THR A 103 9.22 -22.94 3.68
N ASN A 104 8.07 -22.98 2.98
CA ASN A 104 7.87 -23.89 1.85
C ASN A 104 8.76 -23.50 0.66
N THR A 105 9.20 -24.50 -0.09
CA THR A 105 10.01 -24.31 -1.30
C THR A 105 9.15 -23.78 -2.45
N LEU A 106 9.66 -22.77 -3.15
CA LEU A 106 9.01 -22.25 -4.37
C LEU A 106 9.05 -23.31 -5.47
N HIS A 107 8.02 -23.31 -6.32
CA HIS A 107 8.07 -24.09 -7.56
C HIS A 107 9.07 -23.42 -8.52
N SER A 108 9.89 -24.21 -9.19
CA SER A 108 11.00 -23.73 -10.04
C SER A 108 10.56 -22.69 -11.07
N VAL A 109 9.41 -22.87 -11.71
CA VAL A 109 8.86 -21.90 -12.67
C VAL A 109 8.64 -20.53 -12.04
N TYR A 110 8.08 -20.48 -10.83
CA TYR A 110 7.81 -19.22 -10.15
C TYR A 110 9.10 -18.58 -9.62
N GLU A 111 10.00 -19.39 -9.08
CA GLU A 111 11.30 -18.93 -8.60
C GLU A 111 12.16 -18.35 -9.74
N ASN A 112 12.18 -18.99 -10.91
CA ASN A 112 12.92 -18.51 -12.07
C ASN A 112 12.37 -17.17 -12.60
N VAL A 113 11.04 -17.00 -12.61
CA VAL A 113 10.42 -15.73 -13.02
C VAL A 113 10.76 -14.61 -12.04
N TYR A 114 10.71 -14.90 -10.74
CA TYR A 114 11.10 -13.95 -9.70
C TYR A 114 12.59 -13.56 -9.80
N LYS A 115 13.50 -14.54 -9.94
CA LYS A 115 14.94 -14.28 -10.05
C LYS A 115 15.27 -13.41 -11.26
N LEU A 116 14.67 -13.72 -12.41
CA LEU A 116 14.82 -12.89 -13.62
C LEU A 116 14.36 -11.45 -13.36
N CYS A 117 13.25 -11.25 -12.65
CA CYS A 117 12.74 -9.92 -12.31
C CYS A 117 13.74 -9.16 -11.42
N ILE A 118 14.25 -9.79 -10.36
CA ILE A 118 15.22 -9.17 -9.45
C ILE A 118 16.51 -8.80 -10.18
N GLU A 119 17.08 -9.71 -10.97
CA GLU A 119 18.27 -9.44 -11.78
C GLU A 119 18.07 -8.21 -12.68
N THR A 120 16.92 -8.11 -13.35
CA THR A 120 16.63 -6.96 -14.22
C THR A 120 16.44 -5.65 -13.45
N VAL A 121 15.97 -5.68 -12.20
CA VAL A 121 15.76 -4.46 -11.39
C VAL A 121 17.07 -4.00 -10.76
N GLU A 122 17.89 -4.93 -10.26
CA GLU A 122 19.20 -4.60 -9.67
C GLU A 122 20.17 -4.03 -10.73
N GLU A 123 20.08 -4.48 -11.98
CA GLU A 123 20.84 -3.88 -13.10
C GLU A 123 20.42 -2.43 -13.41
N ILE A 124 19.17 -2.06 -13.15
CA ILE A 124 18.68 -0.68 -13.33
C ILE A 124 19.25 0.23 -12.23
N GLU A 125 19.33 -0.26 -10.98
CA GLU A 125 19.87 0.52 -9.86
C GLU A 125 21.39 0.78 -9.95
N ILE A 126 22.14 -0.03 -10.71
CA ILE A 126 23.59 0.17 -10.95
C ILE A 126 23.85 1.17 -12.10
N ASN A 127 22.85 1.45 -12.94
CA ASN A 127 22.96 2.30 -14.12
C ASN A 127 22.30 3.68 -13.97
N ILE A 128 21.95 4.08 -12.74
CA ILE A 128 21.47 5.42 -12.35
C ILE A 128 22.41 5.97 -11.28
#